data_AF-A0A1G2QQI1-F1
#
_entry.id   AF-A0A1G2QQI1-F1
#
_cell.length_a   1.000
_cell.length_b   1.000
_cell.length_c   1.000
_cell.angle_alpha   90.00
_cell.angle_beta   90.00
_cell.angle_gamma   90.00
#
_symmetry.space_group_name_H-M   'P 1'
#
loop_
_entity.id
_entity.type
_entity.pdbx_description
1 polymer ?
#
loop_
_entity_poly.entity_id
_entity_poly.type
_entity_poly.pdbx_seq_one_letter_code
_entity_poly.pdbx_strand_id
1 'polypeptide(L)'
;MHLETLDYYNANSESLAAKYKQADVKEIQALLSRWLPAQGRVLEIGCGCGRDAAYAAALGCQVLATDASPAMLAQAVKAIAATGLSSKVTLKQQSFPCQQGDQFLNQKFDAVLASAVIMHLPDHELFEFAFQIKTLLKANGLFICSFCTERPQDPDDTRLFSLRQPAEVQLMFERLGFKVLASEISKDTLGRPIKWATLVFSLENSIGTRPVDQIESIINRDKKVATYKLALLKALCEIAQTSSQHARFLPGDIVSLPLGLLVEKWLYYYWPLIDTELNLPEMQVGVRARGLSFRGDLRRLIDACGRGGLDSFYSLFESGRLNSAQTALLKKAATSIASTIVSGPIQYAGGAAKDVPRIFLHKGSLRLPKCETPTDLLGALGHIYIPATLWREMCLLGHWIGEAITMRWAELSHEFTKKEVPVQDILSRLIIRPEADRMVTQARQIYCGKELECVWTGKTLKPGQAHIDHVIPFTLWHNNDLWNLLPADPHVNNQKRDKIVTRHTLYASKDRIVGFWRIAKQEAPLRFQAELSRTLLRGPQENNWEIPAFSALSEAIETVALQRGVQRWEN
;
A
#
# COMPACT_ATOMS: atom_id res chain seq x y z
N MET A 1 3.41 -9.69 17.87
CA MET A 1 2.54 -10.87 18.02
C MET A 1 1.37 -10.55 18.95
N HIS A 2 0.15 -11.00 18.62
CA HIS A 2 -1.03 -10.84 19.47
C HIS A 2 -0.93 -11.68 20.76
N LEU A 3 -1.02 -11.03 21.93
CA LEU A 3 -0.78 -11.68 23.23
C LEU A 3 -1.80 -12.79 23.53
N GLU A 4 -3.10 -12.54 23.32
CA GLU A 4 -4.12 -13.56 23.60
C GLU A 4 -3.98 -14.80 22.71
N THR A 5 -3.46 -14.62 21.49
CA THR A 5 -3.15 -15.75 20.60
C THR A 5 -2.04 -16.60 21.20
N LEU A 6 -0.98 -15.98 21.71
CA LEU A 6 0.14 -16.67 22.34
C LEU A 6 -0.32 -17.42 23.60
N ASP A 7 -1.15 -16.78 24.43
CA ASP A 7 -1.70 -17.38 25.65
C ASP A 7 -2.58 -18.58 25.33
N TYR A 8 -3.41 -18.51 24.28
CA TYR A 8 -4.20 -19.65 23.83
C TYR A 8 -3.33 -20.85 23.45
N TYR A 9 -2.25 -20.64 22.67
CA TYR A 9 -1.34 -21.72 22.29
C TYR A 9 -0.58 -22.29 23.49
N ASN A 10 -0.20 -21.44 24.45
CA ASN A 10 0.41 -21.89 25.70
C ASN A 10 -0.53 -22.81 26.50
N ALA A 11 -1.78 -22.37 26.70
CA ALA A 11 -2.77 -23.10 27.49
C ALA A 11 -3.22 -24.42 26.85
N ASN A 12 -3.24 -24.50 25.51
CA ASN A 12 -3.83 -25.63 24.78
C ASN A 12 -2.80 -26.52 24.06
N SER A 13 -1.50 -26.36 24.35
CA SER A 13 -0.41 -26.94 23.56
C SER A 13 -0.50 -28.47 23.37
N GLU A 14 -0.84 -29.23 24.41
CA GLU A 14 -0.95 -30.70 24.34
C GLU A 14 -2.07 -31.16 23.40
N SER A 15 -3.27 -30.61 23.58
CA SER A 15 -4.44 -30.93 22.76
C SER A 15 -4.22 -30.53 21.30
N LEU A 16 -3.67 -29.33 21.05
CA LEU A 16 -3.33 -28.85 19.71
C LEU A 16 -2.26 -29.71 19.05
N ALA A 17 -1.19 -30.07 19.77
CA ALA A 17 -0.14 -30.94 19.25
C ALA A 17 -0.68 -32.33 18.86
N ALA A 18 -1.58 -32.91 19.67
CA ALA A 18 -2.24 -34.17 19.34
C ALA A 18 -3.11 -34.05 18.08
N LYS A 19 -3.89 -32.96 17.96
CA LYS A 19 -4.74 -32.69 16.80
C LYS A 19 -3.94 -32.47 15.52
N TYR A 20 -2.85 -31.70 15.59
CA TYR A 20 -2.02 -31.39 14.41
C TYR A 20 -1.24 -32.59 13.88
N LYS A 21 -0.95 -33.59 14.73
CA LYS A 21 -0.39 -34.88 14.32
C LYS A 21 -1.37 -35.73 13.50
N GLN A 22 -2.68 -35.50 13.62
CA GLN A 22 -3.71 -36.23 12.88
C GLN A 22 -4.04 -35.62 11.52
N ALA A 23 -3.54 -34.41 11.23
CA ALA A 23 -3.80 -33.74 9.95
C ALA A 23 -3.15 -34.51 8.79
N ASP A 24 -3.86 -34.63 7.66
CA ASP A 24 -3.21 -35.07 6.42
C ASP A 24 -2.20 -34.00 6.00
N VAL A 25 -0.96 -34.44 5.79
CA VAL A 25 0.21 -33.61 5.51
C VAL A 25 0.79 -33.86 4.12
N LYS A 26 0.19 -34.74 3.31
CA LYS A 26 0.74 -35.11 2.01
C LYS A 26 0.97 -33.91 1.08
N GLU A 27 -0.01 -33.00 1.02
CA GLU A 27 0.08 -31.81 0.16
C GLU A 27 1.24 -30.88 0.59
N ILE A 28 1.32 -30.54 1.89
CA ILE A 28 2.40 -29.68 2.39
C ILE A 28 3.76 -30.37 2.27
N GLN A 29 3.85 -31.68 2.51
CA GLN A 29 5.08 -32.46 2.36
C GLN A 29 5.54 -32.56 0.90
N ALA A 30 4.62 -32.74 -0.04
CA ALA A 30 4.92 -32.72 -1.48
C ALA A 30 5.44 -31.34 -1.91
N LEU A 31 4.80 -30.27 -1.41
CA LEU A 31 5.24 -28.90 -1.67
C LEU A 31 6.63 -28.63 -1.09
N LEU A 32 6.89 -29.01 0.17
CA LEU A 32 8.20 -28.87 0.80
C LEU A 32 9.26 -29.67 0.05
N SER A 33 8.97 -30.91 -0.37
CA SER A 33 9.89 -31.73 -1.18
C SER A 33 10.22 -31.12 -2.53
N ARG A 34 9.24 -30.44 -3.14
CA ARG A 34 9.41 -29.80 -4.45
C ARG A 34 10.29 -28.56 -4.37
N TRP A 35 10.18 -27.78 -3.29
CA TRP A 35 10.76 -26.44 -3.23
C TRP A 35 11.96 -26.32 -2.29
N LEU A 36 12.02 -27.06 -1.17
CA LEU A 36 13.16 -26.97 -0.26
C LEU A 36 14.44 -27.45 -0.95
N PRO A 37 15.60 -26.84 -0.63
CA PRO A 37 16.87 -27.32 -1.14
C PRO A 37 17.17 -28.72 -0.59
N ALA A 38 17.81 -29.56 -1.40
CA ALA A 38 18.23 -30.91 -0.98
C ALA A 38 19.16 -30.88 0.24
N GLN A 39 19.99 -29.84 0.35
CA GLN A 39 20.79 -29.52 1.53
C GLN A 39 20.79 -27.99 1.70
N GLY A 40 20.57 -27.50 2.92
CA GLY A 40 20.52 -26.08 3.19
C GLY A 40 20.08 -25.77 4.61
N ARG A 41 20.20 -24.50 4.99
CA ARG A 41 19.78 -24.01 6.30
C ARG A 41 18.37 -23.44 6.20
N VAL A 42 17.44 -24.02 6.93
CA VAL A 42 16.02 -23.64 6.91
C VAL A 42 15.64 -23.01 8.24
N LEU A 43 14.95 -21.87 8.22
CA LEU A 43 14.27 -21.32 9.38
C LEU A 43 12.79 -21.69 9.30
N GLU A 44 12.25 -22.29 10.35
CA GLU A 44 10.81 -22.40 10.52
C GLU A 44 10.35 -21.39 11.58
N ILE A 45 9.39 -20.54 11.22
CA ILE A 45 8.73 -19.61 12.11
C ILE A 45 7.37 -20.20 12.48
N GLY A 46 7.07 -20.25 13.78
CA GLY A 46 5.84 -20.85 14.31
C GLY A 46 5.81 -22.36 14.11
N CYS A 47 6.85 -23.07 14.55
CA CYS A 47 6.99 -24.51 14.31
C CYS A 47 5.96 -25.38 15.04
N GLY A 48 5.24 -24.83 16.02
CA GLY A 48 4.24 -25.54 16.79
C GLY A 48 4.84 -26.80 17.44
N CYS A 49 4.31 -27.98 17.07
CA CYS A 49 4.79 -29.27 17.57
C CYS A 49 5.97 -29.86 16.78
N GLY A 50 6.62 -29.08 15.90
CA GLY A 50 7.86 -29.47 15.19
C GLY A 50 7.65 -30.41 14.00
N ARG A 51 6.42 -30.52 13.50
CA ARG A 51 6.07 -31.45 12.41
C ARG A 51 6.78 -31.11 11.10
N ASP A 52 6.69 -29.86 10.66
CA ASP A 52 7.24 -29.45 9.37
C ASP A 52 8.79 -29.34 9.47
N ALA A 53 9.33 -28.91 10.62
CA ALA A 53 10.77 -29.03 10.95
C ALA A 53 11.32 -30.45 10.79
N ALA A 54 10.67 -31.44 11.38
CA ALA A 54 11.12 -32.83 11.31
C ALA A 54 11.12 -33.33 9.86
N TYR A 55 10.12 -32.95 9.08
CA TYR A 55 10.06 -33.32 7.66
C TYR A 55 11.17 -32.66 6.83
N ALA A 56 11.40 -31.35 7.01
CA ALA A 56 12.50 -30.65 6.34
C ALA A 56 13.87 -31.22 6.72
N ALA A 57 14.08 -31.61 7.98
CA ALA A 57 15.31 -32.28 8.42
C ALA A 57 15.48 -33.67 7.79
N ALA A 58 14.39 -34.42 7.62
CA ALA A 58 14.40 -35.72 6.94
C ALA A 58 14.78 -35.58 5.45
N LEU A 59 14.40 -34.49 4.79
CA LEU A 59 14.82 -34.15 3.42
C LEU A 59 16.31 -33.81 3.29
N GLY A 60 17.02 -33.56 4.41
CA GLY A 60 18.45 -33.24 4.39
C GLY A 60 18.79 -31.84 4.92
N CYS A 61 17.81 -31.02 5.26
CA CYS A 61 18.05 -29.65 5.74
C CYS A 61 18.57 -29.60 7.18
N GLN A 62 19.29 -28.52 7.49
CA GLN A 62 19.60 -28.08 8.85
C GLN A 62 18.56 -27.04 9.27
N VAL A 63 17.70 -27.40 10.23
CA VAL A 63 16.52 -26.61 10.58
C VAL A 63 16.73 -25.87 11.89
N LEU A 64 16.56 -24.54 11.87
CA LEU A 64 16.29 -23.75 13.07
C LEU A 64 14.77 -23.57 13.17
N ALA A 65 14.14 -24.31 14.07
CA ALA A 65 12.70 -24.26 14.29
C ALA A 65 12.40 -23.32 15.47
N THR A 66 11.54 -22.34 15.23
CA THR A 66 11.22 -21.30 16.22
C THR A 66 9.73 -21.21 16.50
N ASP A 67 9.38 -20.96 17.75
CA ASP A 67 8.02 -20.65 18.16
C ASP A 67 8.05 -19.62 19.29
N ALA A 68 7.01 -18.80 19.41
CA ALA A 68 6.89 -17.86 20.52
C ALA A 68 6.39 -18.57 21.79
N SER A 69 5.63 -19.66 21.64
CA SER A 69 5.05 -20.43 22.73
C SER A 69 6.08 -21.41 23.32
N PRO A 70 6.54 -21.20 24.56
CA PRO A 70 7.41 -22.17 25.22
C PRO A 70 6.72 -23.53 25.42
N ALA A 71 5.39 -23.54 25.59
CA ALA A 71 4.63 -24.78 25.74
C ALA A 71 4.57 -25.61 24.44
N MET A 72 4.37 -24.96 23.29
CA MET A 72 4.45 -25.64 21.99
C MET A 72 5.86 -26.17 21.72
N LEU A 73 6.90 -25.40 22.05
CA LEU A 73 8.28 -25.87 21.93
C LEU A 73 8.55 -27.12 22.77
N ALA A 74 7.99 -27.21 23.98
CA ALA A 74 8.11 -28.42 24.80
C ALA A 74 7.49 -29.64 24.10
N GLN A 75 6.38 -29.47 23.36
CA GLN A 75 5.82 -30.53 22.52
C GLN A 75 6.71 -30.86 21.32
N ALA A 76 7.31 -29.85 20.69
CA ALA A 76 8.25 -30.04 19.58
C ALA A 76 9.50 -30.81 20.00
N VAL A 77 10.08 -30.51 21.18
CA VAL A 77 11.23 -31.25 21.73
C VAL A 77 10.92 -32.74 21.82
N LYS A 78 9.77 -33.10 22.42
CA LYS A 78 9.33 -34.50 22.56
C LYS A 78 9.14 -35.15 21.18
N ALA A 79 8.48 -34.46 20.26
CA ALA A 79 8.19 -34.99 18.93
C ALA A 79 9.47 -35.22 18.10
N ILE A 80 10.37 -34.24 18.07
CA ILE A 80 11.63 -34.31 17.30
C ILE A 80 12.55 -35.39 17.87
N ALA A 81 12.66 -35.51 19.21
CA ALA A 81 13.46 -36.57 19.84
C ALA A 81 13.01 -37.97 19.39
N ALA A 82 11.71 -38.20 19.24
CA ALA A 82 11.16 -39.48 18.78
C ALA A 82 11.48 -39.82 17.31
N THR A 83 11.91 -38.85 16.50
CA THR A 83 12.27 -39.07 15.09
C THR A 83 13.73 -39.47 14.87
N GLY A 84 14.59 -39.30 15.88
CA GLY A 84 16.05 -39.45 15.72
C GLY A 84 16.74 -38.32 14.93
N LEU A 85 16.02 -37.23 14.61
CA LEU A 85 16.53 -36.10 13.82
C LEU A 85 17.06 -34.93 14.67
N SER A 86 17.24 -35.11 15.98
CA SER A 86 17.66 -34.06 16.91
C SER A 86 18.98 -33.37 16.53
N SER A 87 19.87 -34.05 15.81
CA SER A 87 21.14 -33.46 15.34
C SER A 87 20.96 -32.48 14.17
N LYS A 88 19.80 -32.49 13.50
CA LYS A 88 19.47 -31.63 12.36
C LYS A 88 18.47 -30.52 12.69
N VAL A 89 17.84 -30.56 13.86
CA VAL A 89 16.82 -29.59 14.26
C VAL A 89 17.24 -28.90 15.55
N THR A 90 17.47 -27.59 15.47
CA THR A 90 17.64 -26.72 16.64
C THR A 90 16.33 -26.04 16.94
N LEU A 91 15.81 -26.19 18.16
CA LEU A 91 14.61 -25.50 18.63
C LEU A 91 15.00 -24.23 19.40
N LYS A 92 14.35 -23.10 19.13
CA LYS A 92 14.59 -21.84 19.84
C LYS A 92 13.29 -21.07 20.06
N GLN A 93 13.10 -20.55 21.28
CA GLN A 93 12.03 -19.59 21.53
C GLN A 93 12.34 -18.25 20.85
N GLN A 94 11.45 -17.81 19.97
CA GLN A 94 11.56 -16.52 19.28
C GLN A 94 10.16 -16.05 18.88
N SER A 95 9.85 -14.78 19.14
CA SER A 95 8.63 -14.15 18.63
C SER A 95 8.92 -13.40 17.33
N PHE A 96 7.97 -13.46 16.41
CA PHE A 96 8.01 -12.72 15.15
C PHE A 96 6.79 -11.78 15.02
N PRO A 97 6.96 -10.58 14.44
CA PRO A 97 8.25 -9.98 14.06
C PRO A 97 9.16 -9.75 15.27
N CYS A 98 10.47 -9.91 15.06
CA CYS A 98 11.49 -9.64 16.08
C CYS A 98 11.53 -8.15 16.41
N GLN A 99 12.01 -7.81 17.61
CA GLN A 99 12.32 -6.41 17.93
C GLN A 99 13.41 -5.89 16.99
N GLN A 100 13.36 -4.59 16.70
CA GLN A 100 14.38 -3.99 15.84
C GLN A 100 15.74 -4.03 16.53
N GLY A 101 16.79 -4.39 15.77
CA GLY A 101 18.14 -4.56 16.32
C GLY A 101 18.37 -5.90 17.01
N ASP A 102 17.38 -6.81 17.04
CA ASP A 102 17.57 -8.18 17.52
C ASP A 102 18.65 -8.88 16.69
N GLN A 103 19.67 -9.40 17.38
CA GLN A 103 20.80 -10.10 16.75
C GLN A 103 20.37 -11.33 15.95
N PHE A 104 19.17 -11.88 16.21
CA PHE A 104 18.58 -12.95 15.40
C PHE A 104 18.54 -12.57 13.91
N LEU A 105 18.28 -11.29 13.59
CA LEU A 105 18.17 -10.77 12.23
C LEU A 105 19.51 -10.75 11.46
N ASN A 106 20.64 -10.98 12.13
CA ASN A 106 21.95 -11.08 11.48
C ASN A 106 22.18 -12.47 10.83
N GLN A 107 21.29 -13.42 11.07
CA GLN A 107 21.38 -14.75 10.50
C GLN A 107 20.92 -14.79 9.04
N LYS A 108 21.35 -15.82 8.30
CA LYS A 108 20.95 -16.06 6.91
C LYS A 108 20.52 -17.52 6.69
N PHE A 109 19.47 -17.71 5.90
CA PHE A 109 18.83 -18.99 5.59
C PHE A 109 18.62 -19.16 4.08
N ASP A 110 18.68 -20.40 3.62
CA ASP A 110 18.39 -20.79 2.23
C ASP A 110 16.88 -20.84 1.99
N ALA A 111 16.10 -21.20 3.02
CA ALA A 111 14.65 -21.08 3.00
C ALA A 111 14.08 -20.67 4.37
N VAL A 112 12.95 -19.97 4.35
CA VAL A 112 12.14 -19.66 5.52
C VAL A 112 10.73 -20.22 5.34
N LEU A 113 10.23 -20.92 6.35
CA LEU A 113 8.90 -21.53 6.40
C LEU A 113 8.04 -20.81 7.43
N ALA A 114 6.78 -20.53 7.09
CA ALA A 114 5.80 -19.96 8.01
C ALA A 114 4.42 -20.58 7.76
N SER A 115 4.19 -21.77 8.32
CA SER A 115 2.97 -22.55 8.12
C SER A 115 1.90 -22.14 9.13
N ALA A 116 0.74 -21.67 8.66
CA ALA A 116 -0.36 -21.18 9.50
C ALA A 116 0.03 -20.06 10.49
N VAL A 117 0.99 -19.20 10.13
CA VAL A 117 1.52 -18.15 11.03
C VAL A 117 0.95 -16.78 10.75
N ILE A 118 1.01 -16.31 9.49
CA ILE A 118 0.81 -14.89 9.21
C ILE A 118 -0.61 -14.41 9.55
N MET A 119 -1.61 -15.31 9.54
CA MET A 119 -2.98 -15.07 10.00
C MET A 119 -3.09 -14.63 11.48
N HIS A 120 -2.08 -14.90 12.29
CA HIS A 120 -2.00 -14.48 13.70
C HIS A 120 -1.29 -13.14 13.91
N LEU A 121 -0.81 -12.51 12.84
CA LEU A 121 -0.20 -11.18 12.87
C LEU A 121 -1.29 -10.12 12.73
N PRO A 122 -1.32 -9.10 13.60
CA PRO A 122 -2.03 -7.86 13.34
C PRO A 122 -1.59 -7.24 12.01
N ASP A 123 -2.48 -6.51 11.34
CA ASP A 123 -2.19 -5.95 10.01
C ASP A 123 -0.98 -5.02 10.00
N HIS A 124 -0.77 -4.25 11.08
CA HIS A 124 0.39 -3.37 11.21
C HIS A 124 1.72 -4.10 11.44
N GLU A 125 1.72 -5.41 11.70
CA GLU A 125 2.95 -6.22 11.86
C GLU A 125 3.35 -6.96 10.57
N LEU A 126 2.44 -7.09 9.59
CA LEU A 126 2.69 -7.90 8.39
C LEU A 126 3.85 -7.37 7.53
N PHE A 127 3.93 -6.04 7.36
CA PHE A 127 5.01 -5.43 6.60
C PHE A 127 6.37 -5.67 7.26
N GLU A 128 6.46 -5.46 8.58
CA GLU A 128 7.66 -5.74 9.37
C GLU A 128 8.07 -7.21 9.26
N PHE A 129 7.11 -8.12 9.38
CA PHE A 129 7.35 -9.55 9.20
C PHE A 129 7.98 -9.82 7.82
N ALA A 130 7.35 -9.37 6.73
CA ALA A 130 7.83 -9.60 5.38
C ALA A 130 9.23 -9.00 5.14
N PHE A 131 9.51 -7.82 5.71
CA PHE A 131 10.83 -7.19 5.65
C PHE A 131 11.90 -8.01 6.41
N GLN A 132 11.55 -8.58 7.56
CA GLN A 132 12.45 -9.46 8.30
C GLN A 132 12.71 -10.77 7.56
N ILE A 133 11.72 -11.33 6.87
CA ILE A 133 11.93 -12.48 5.98
C ILE A 133 12.97 -12.15 4.89
N LYS A 134 12.84 -10.99 4.23
CA LYS A 134 13.85 -10.50 3.27
C LYS A 134 15.24 -10.44 3.90
N THR A 135 15.32 -9.92 5.12
CA THR A 135 16.59 -9.77 5.85
C THR A 135 17.18 -11.12 6.26
N LEU A 136 16.36 -12.12 6.56
CA LEU A 136 16.81 -13.44 6.99
C LEU A 136 17.17 -14.38 5.83
N LEU A 137 16.75 -14.06 4.61
CA LEU A 137 17.08 -14.87 3.43
C LEU A 137 18.43 -14.51 2.83
N LYS A 138 19.09 -15.54 2.29
CA LYS A 138 20.17 -15.38 1.32
C LYS A 138 19.61 -14.92 -0.04
N ALA A 139 20.48 -14.45 -0.91
CA ALA A 139 20.12 -14.22 -2.32
C ALA A 139 19.52 -15.49 -2.95
N ASN A 140 18.43 -15.35 -3.71
CA ASN A 140 17.65 -16.43 -4.31
C ASN A 140 17.02 -17.40 -3.29
N GLY A 141 17.07 -17.09 -1.99
CA GLY A 141 16.45 -17.89 -0.94
C GLY A 141 14.93 -17.91 -1.07
N LEU A 142 14.32 -18.96 -0.52
CA LEU A 142 12.89 -19.23 -0.66
C LEU A 142 12.10 -18.85 0.59
N PHE A 143 10.94 -18.24 0.41
CA PHE A 143 9.95 -18.09 1.47
C PHE A 143 8.69 -18.89 1.13
N ILE A 144 8.27 -19.77 2.03
CA ILE A 144 7.06 -20.57 1.88
C ILE A 144 6.14 -20.26 3.06
N CYS A 145 4.92 -19.83 2.77
CA CYS A 145 3.94 -19.58 3.82
C CYS A 145 2.57 -20.15 3.48
N SER A 146 1.85 -20.56 4.52
CA SER A 146 0.44 -20.95 4.43
C SER A 146 -0.42 -20.16 5.42
N PHE A 147 -1.66 -19.86 5.03
CA PHE A 147 -2.59 -19.08 5.85
C PHE A 147 -4.04 -19.29 5.41
N CYS A 148 -4.98 -19.04 6.32
CA CYS A 148 -6.40 -19.12 6.01
C CYS A 148 -6.88 -17.90 5.22
N THR A 149 -7.63 -18.15 4.15
CA THR A 149 -8.29 -17.12 3.34
C THR A 149 -9.77 -16.98 3.68
N GLU A 150 -10.39 -18.07 4.16
CA GLU A 150 -11.78 -18.13 4.59
C GLU A 150 -11.88 -19.02 5.84
N ARG A 151 -12.62 -18.55 6.84
CA ARG A 151 -12.88 -19.26 8.09
C ARG A 151 -14.19 -18.74 8.72
N PRO A 152 -15.05 -19.59 9.30
CA PRO A 152 -16.19 -19.13 10.08
C PRO A 152 -15.73 -18.41 11.35
N GLN A 153 -16.48 -17.39 11.75
CA GLN A 153 -16.27 -16.77 13.04
C GLN A 153 -16.60 -17.77 14.15
N ASP A 154 -15.73 -17.80 15.15
CA ASP A 154 -15.86 -18.62 16.34
C ASP A 154 -15.66 -17.69 17.55
N PRO A 155 -16.75 -17.28 18.23
CA PRO A 155 -16.67 -16.32 19.34
C PRO A 155 -15.83 -16.82 20.52
N ASP A 156 -15.67 -18.14 20.65
CA ASP A 156 -14.92 -18.76 21.76
C ASP A 156 -13.42 -18.92 21.43
N ASP A 157 -13.01 -18.67 20.19
CA ASP A 157 -11.61 -18.71 19.78
C ASP A 157 -10.96 -17.33 19.95
N THR A 158 -10.20 -17.16 21.04
CA THR A 158 -9.51 -15.91 21.38
C THR A 158 -8.30 -15.60 20.50
N ARG A 159 -7.91 -16.50 19.60
CA ARG A 159 -6.80 -16.24 18.69
C ARG A 159 -7.20 -15.26 17.60
N LEU A 160 -6.28 -14.37 17.26
CA LEU A 160 -6.41 -13.49 16.11
C LEU A 160 -6.36 -14.29 14.80
N PHE A 161 -7.33 -14.07 13.91
CA PHE A 161 -7.33 -14.55 12.52
C PHE A 161 -7.57 -13.39 11.55
N SER A 162 -6.49 -12.75 11.12
CA SER A 162 -6.53 -11.84 9.98
C SER A 162 -6.62 -12.65 8.68
N LEU A 163 -7.83 -12.73 8.13
CA LEU A 163 -8.10 -13.41 6.86
C LEU A 163 -7.59 -12.57 5.70
N ARG A 164 -6.60 -13.08 4.97
CA ARG A 164 -5.93 -12.38 3.88
C ARG A 164 -6.14 -13.09 2.56
N GLN A 165 -6.18 -12.32 1.48
CA GLN A 165 -6.26 -12.89 0.14
C GLN A 165 -4.84 -13.16 -0.41
N PRO A 166 -4.63 -14.22 -1.21
CA PRO A 166 -3.31 -14.54 -1.76
C PRO A 166 -2.67 -13.38 -2.51
N ALA A 167 -3.44 -12.64 -3.29
CA ALA A 167 -2.97 -11.50 -4.07
C ALA A 167 -2.48 -10.31 -3.20
N GLU A 168 -3.05 -10.15 -2.00
CA GLU A 168 -2.61 -9.13 -1.03
C GLU A 168 -1.22 -9.47 -0.49
N VAL A 169 -1.04 -10.72 -0.03
CA VAL A 169 0.24 -11.23 0.48
C VAL A 169 1.28 -11.25 -0.64
N GLN A 170 0.89 -11.65 -1.86
CA GLN A 170 1.77 -11.60 -3.01
C GLN A 170 2.30 -10.18 -3.27
N LEU A 171 1.41 -9.18 -3.35
CA LEU A 171 1.83 -7.80 -3.59
C LEU A 171 2.79 -7.30 -2.49
N MET A 172 2.52 -7.62 -1.23
CA MET A 172 3.37 -7.27 -0.08
C MET A 172 4.82 -7.75 -0.27
N PHE A 173 5.00 -9.01 -0.65
CA PHE A 173 6.32 -9.59 -0.89
C PHE A 173 6.95 -9.08 -2.20
N GLU A 174 6.17 -8.91 -3.28
CA GLU A 174 6.71 -8.37 -4.54
C GLU A 174 7.24 -6.93 -4.40
N ARG A 175 6.62 -6.10 -3.56
CA ARG A 175 7.15 -4.76 -3.21
C ARG A 175 8.53 -4.82 -2.56
N LEU A 176 8.84 -5.92 -1.89
CA LEU A 176 10.12 -6.15 -1.21
C LEU A 176 11.17 -6.82 -2.10
N GLY A 177 10.85 -7.11 -3.37
CA GLY A 177 11.76 -7.72 -4.34
C GLY A 177 11.65 -9.25 -4.42
N PHE A 178 10.56 -9.83 -3.92
CA PHE A 178 10.28 -11.24 -4.13
C PHE A 178 9.55 -11.48 -5.45
N LYS A 179 9.69 -12.69 -5.97
CA LYS A 179 8.87 -13.23 -7.06
C LYS A 179 8.06 -14.41 -6.56
N VAL A 180 6.78 -14.44 -6.88
CA VAL A 180 5.96 -15.63 -6.64
C VAL A 180 6.33 -16.74 -7.62
N LEU A 181 6.56 -17.95 -7.09
CA LEU A 181 6.85 -19.16 -7.86
C LEU A 181 5.66 -20.13 -7.89
N ALA A 182 4.85 -20.14 -6.83
CA ALA A 182 3.62 -20.91 -6.75
C ALA A 182 2.59 -20.22 -5.85
N SER A 183 1.32 -20.43 -6.17
CA SER A 183 0.16 -20.00 -5.38
C SER A 183 -0.92 -21.07 -5.49
N GLU A 184 -1.20 -21.75 -4.38
CA GLU A 184 -2.14 -22.88 -4.33
C GLU A 184 -3.24 -22.61 -3.31
N ILE A 185 -4.48 -22.94 -3.65
CA ILE A 185 -5.63 -22.92 -2.74
C ILE A 185 -6.02 -24.36 -2.45
N SER A 186 -6.14 -24.72 -1.18
CA SER A 186 -6.58 -26.05 -0.75
C SER A 186 -7.68 -25.98 0.31
N LYS A 187 -8.35 -27.12 0.51
CA LYS A 187 -9.33 -27.31 1.59
C LYS A 187 -8.61 -27.73 2.86
N ASP A 188 -9.22 -27.49 4.01
CA ASP A 188 -8.70 -27.97 5.29
C ASP A 188 -8.68 -29.50 5.38
N THR A 189 -7.54 -30.05 5.80
CA THR A 189 -7.35 -31.50 5.94
C THR A 189 -7.89 -32.08 7.25
N LEU A 190 -8.36 -31.21 8.17
CA LEU A 190 -9.05 -31.60 9.41
C LEU A 190 -10.58 -31.52 9.28
N GLY A 191 -11.11 -31.38 8.06
CA GLY A 191 -12.55 -31.38 7.79
C GLY A 191 -13.28 -30.11 8.23
N ARG A 192 -12.56 -29.04 8.60
CA ARG A 192 -13.18 -27.77 8.96
C ARG A 192 -13.57 -26.99 7.71
N PRO A 193 -14.58 -26.10 7.77
CA PRO A 193 -14.96 -25.23 6.65
C PRO A 193 -13.97 -24.07 6.46
N ILE A 194 -12.68 -24.38 6.33
CA ILE A 194 -11.59 -23.43 6.18
C ILE A 194 -10.96 -23.61 4.80
N LYS A 195 -10.61 -22.50 4.15
CA LYS A 195 -9.77 -22.51 2.94
C LYS A 195 -8.38 -22.01 3.27
N TRP A 196 -7.40 -22.72 2.74
CA TRP A 196 -5.99 -22.40 2.89
C TRP A 196 -5.42 -21.86 1.58
N ALA A 197 -4.50 -20.93 1.70
CA ALA A 197 -3.59 -20.55 0.64
C ALA A 197 -2.17 -20.92 1.03
N THR A 198 -1.40 -21.45 0.07
CA THR A 198 0.05 -21.63 0.20
C THR A 198 0.75 -20.88 -0.91
N LEU A 199 1.70 -20.02 -0.53
CA LEU A 199 2.50 -19.22 -1.45
C LEU A 199 3.98 -19.61 -1.34
N VAL A 200 4.66 -19.67 -2.48
CA VAL A 200 6.11 -19.86 -2.56
C VAL A 200 6.71 -18.66 -3.25
N PHE A 201 7.71 -18.06 -2.62
CA PHE A 201 8.42 -16.90 -3.11
C PHE A 201 9.91 -17.18 -3.23
N SER A 202 10.58 -16.50 -4.15
CA SER A 202 12.05 -16.40 -4.20
C SER A 202 12.46 -14.93 -4.11
N LEU A 203 13.52 -14.66 -3.33
CA LEU A 203 14.13 -13.33 -3.26
C LEU A 203 15.09 -13.11 -4.44
N GLU A 204 14.66 -12.37 -5.45
CA GLU A 204 15.49 -12.11 -6.64
C GLU A 204 16.63 -11.14 -6.32
N ASN A 205 17.85 -11.47 -6.77
CA ASN A 205 19.06 -10.69 -6.49
C ASN A 205 19.24 -9.46 -7.41
N SER A 206 18.42 -9.37 -8.46
CA SER A 206 18.38 -8.25 -9.40
C SER A 206 17.00 -7.62 -9.33
N ILE A 207 16.94 -6.29 -9.23
CA ILE A 207 15.77 -5.51 -9.61
C ILE A 207 15.62 -5.73 -11.12
N GLY A 208 15.01 -6.86 -11.50
CA GLY A 208 14.78 -7.18 -12.89
C GLY A 208 13.93 -6.07 -13.47
N THR A 209 14.51 -5.29 -14.38
CA THR A 209 13.76 -4.45 -15.32
C THR A 209 12.67 -5.33 -15.91
N ARG A 210 11.43 -5.16 -15.45
CA ARG A 210 10.29 -5.88 -16.02
C ARG A 210 10.22 -5.53 -17.51
N PRO A 211 9.88 -6.48 -18.39
CA PRO A 211 9.93 -6.25 -19.83
C PRO A 211 9.02 -5.09 -20.22
N VAL A 212 9.59 -4.14 -20.96
CA VAL A 212 8.91 -3.00 -21.60
C VAL A 212 7.61 -3.42 -22.32
N ASP A 213 7.51 -4.68 -22.74
CA ASP A 213 6.35 -5.33 -23.36
C ASP A 213 5.05 -5.22 -22.55
N GLN A 214 5.10 -5.22 -21.21
CA GLN A 214 3.90 -5.03 -20.38
C GLN A 214 3.38 -3.58 -20.49
N ILE A 215 4.28 -2.61 -20.50
CA ILE A 215 3.99 -1.18 -20.65
C ILE A 215 3.40 -0.92 -22.04
N GLU A 216 4.02 -1.46 -23.09
CA GLU A 216 3.48 -1.34 -24.45
C GLU A 216 2.12 -2.01 -24.62
N SER A 217 1.89 -3.18 -24.00
CA SER A 217 0.59 -3.85 -24.11
C SER A 217 -0.57 -3.05 -23.49
N ILE A 218 -0.30 -2.28 -22.42
CA ILE A 218 -1.27 -1.44 -21.73
C ILE A 218 -1.53 -0.15 -22.53
N ILE A 219 -0.48 0.44 -23.12
CA ILE A 219 -0.55 1.72 -23.84
C ILE A 219 -1.07 1.54 -25.28
N ASN A 220 -0.65 0.49 -26.00
CA ASN A 220 -0.86 0.35 -27.45
C ASN A 220 -2.11 -0.46 -27.87
N ARG A 221 -2.79 -1.16 -26.94
CA ARG A 221 -3.95 -2.01 -27.28
C ARG A 221 -5.27 -1.28 -27.57
N ASP A 222 -5.28 0.04 -27.69
CA ASP A 222 -6.53 0.77 -27.89
C ASP A 222 -6.36 1.89 -28.92
N LYS A 223 -6.88 1.68 -30.14
CA LYS A 223 -6.78 2.62 -31.27
C LYS A 223 -7.89 3.68 -31.29
N LYS A 224 -8.80 3.69 -30.30
CA LYS A 224 -9.92 4.66 -30.18
C LYS A 224 -10.06 5.14 -28.74
N VAL A 225 -9.05 5.83 -28.22
CA VAL A 225 -9.03 6.24 -26.81
C VAL A 225 -9.70 7.60 -26.65
N ALA A 226 -10.73 7.68 -25.82
CA ALA A 226 -11.12 8.92 -25.18
C ALA A 226 -10.11 9.22 -24.05
N THR A 227 -9.68 10.47 -23.90
CA THR A 227 -8.78 10.95 -22.82
C THR A 227 -9.21 10.49 -21.41
N TYR A 228 -10.50 10.24 -21.19
CA TYR A 228 -11.03 9.64 -19.97
C TYR A 228 -10.38 8.31 -19.56
N LYS A 229 -10.02 7.46 -20.52
CA LYS A 229 -9.33 6.19 -20.21
C LYS A 229 -7.92 6.47 -19.68
N LEU A 230 -7.20 7.43 -20.29
CA LEU A 230 -5.87 7.84 -19.84
C LEU A 230 -5.96 8.48 -18.45
N ALA A 231 -6.95 9.33 -18.20
CA ALA A 231 -7.21 9.91 -16.89
C ALA A 231 -7.51 8.85 -15.82
N LEU A 232 -8.31 7.83 -16.14
CA LEU A 232 -8.57 6.70 -15.24
C LEU A 232 -7.28 5.93 -14.91
N LEU A 233 -6.51 5.54 -15.93
CA LEU A 233 -5.28 4.77 -15.74
C LEU A 233 -4.21 5.56 -14.99
N LYS A 234 -4.04 6.86 -15.29
CA LYS A 234 -3.15 7.76 -14.54
C LYS A 234 -3.56 7.86 -13.08
N ALA A 235 -4.85 8.07 -12.82
CA ALA A 235 -5.37 8.16 -11.45
C ALA A 235 -5.13 6.84 -10.69
N LEU A 236 -5.38 5.69 -11.29
CA LEU A 236 -5.14 4.40 -10.66
C LEU A 236 -3.65 4.17 -10.36
N CYS A 237 -2.75 4.55 -11.28
CA CYS A 237 -1.31 4.49 -11.05
C CYS A 237 -0.92 5.37 -9.85
N GLU A 238 -1.38 6.62 -9.79
CA GLU A 238 -1.08 7.50 -8.67
C GLU A 238 -1.65 6.99 -7.33
N ILE A 239 -2.90 6.51 -7.32
CA ILE A 239 -3.52 5.96 -6.11
C ILE A 239 -2.77 4.70 -5.65
N ALA A 240 -2.32 3.85 -6.56
CA ALA A 240 -1.52 2.66 -6.25
C ALA A 240 -0.16 3.00 -5.62
N GLN A 241 0.37 4.20 -5.89
CA GLN A 241 1.60 4.69 -5.30
C GLN A 241 1.35 5.37 -3.95
N THR A 242 0.36 6.27 -3.85
CA THR A 242 0.23 7.17 -2.68
C THR A 242 -0.87 6.81 -1.70
N SER A 243 -1.79 5.92 -2.10
CA SER A 243 -3.05 5.66 -1.38
C SER A 243 -3.50 4.20 -1.49
N SER A 244 -2.53 3.28 -1.62
CA SER A 244 -2.80 1.86 -1.88
C SER A 244 -3.47 1.13 -0.73
N GLN A 245 -3.38 1.66 0.49
CA GLN A 245 -4.08 1.13 1.65
C GLN A 245 -5.60 1.20 1.50
N HIS A 246 -6.17 2.04 0.63
CA HIS A 246 -7.62 2.01 0.37
C HIS A 246 -8.08 0.81 -0.47
N ALA A 247 -7.13 0.07 -1.08
CA ALA A 247 -7.42 -1.15 -1.81
C ALA A 247 -7.81 -2.27 -0.85
N ARG A 248 -8.95 -2.92 -1.12
CA ARG A 248 -9.37 -4.15 -0.43
C ARG A 248 -9.32 -5.30 -1.40
N PHE A 249 -8.46 -6.28 -1.13
CA PHE A 249 -8.42 -7.53 -1.87
C PHE A 249 -9.59 -8.41 -1.46
N LEU A 250 -10.35 -8.88 -2.44
CA LEU A 250 -11.53 -9.71 -2.28
C LEU A 250 -11.28 -11.09 -2.89
N PRO A 251 -12.06 -12.11 -2.49
CA PRO A 251 -12.04 -13.41 -3.17
C PRO A 251 -12.27 -13.28 -4.68
N GLY A 252 -11.68 -14.18 -5.46
CA GLY A 252 -11.80 -14.20 -6.92
C GLY A 252 -10.82 -13.27 -7.64
N ASP A 253 -9.70 -12.89 -7.01
CA ASP A 253 -8.63 -12.07 -7.59
C ASP A 253 -9.11 -10.67 -8.02
N ILE A 254 -9.91 -10.03 -7.17
CA ILE A 254 -10.49 -8.70 -7.40
C ILE A 254 -10.06 -7.75 -6.28
N VAL A 255 -9.77 -6.51 -6.63
CA VAL A 255 -9.52 -5.40 -5.70
C VAL A 255 -10.68 -4.42 -5.78
N SER A 256 -11.20 -3.98 -4.63
CA SER A 256 -12.15 -2.87 -4.56
C SER A 256 -11.47 -1.59 -4.07
N LEU A 257 -11.84 -0.46 -4.67
CA LEU A 257 -11.33 0.87 -4.34
C LEU A 257 -12.48 1.90 -4.28
N PRO A 258 -12.45 2.85 -3.34
CA PRO A 258 -13.41 3.96 -3.32
C PRO A 258 -13.37 4.77 -4.62
N LEU A 259 -14.53 5.00 -5.25
CA LEU A 259 -14.61 5.83 -6.46
C LEU A 259 -14.18 7.29 -6.17
N GLY A 260 -14.37 7.76 -4.93
CA GLY A 260 -14.00 9.11 -4.51
C GLY A 260 -12.53 9.47 -4.75
N LEU A 261 -11.62 8.49 -4.64
CA LEU A 261 -10.19 8.70 -4.93
C LEU A 261 -9.96 9.10 -6.39
N LEU A 262 -10.70 8.49 -7.33
CA LEU A 262 -10.60 8.83 -8.74
C LEU A 262 -11.21 10.20 -9.04
N VAL A 263 -12.33 10.53 -8.39
CA VAL A 263 -12.99 11.84 -8.55
C VAL A 263 -12.08 12.96 -8.08
N GLU A 264 -11.43 12.79 -6.93
CA GLU A 264 -10.45 13.74 -6.40
C GLU A 264 -9.31 13.98 -7.40
N LYS A 265 -8.72 12.90 -7.96
CA LYS A 265 -7.67 13.02 -8.98
C LYS A 265 -8.15 13.76 -10.23
N TRP A 266 -9.37 13.49 -10.69
CA TRP A 266 -9.92 14.15 -11.87
C TRP A 266 -10.23 15.63 -11.63
N LEU A 267 -10.63 16.03 -10.43
CA LEU A 267 -10.74 17.44 -10.07
C LEU A 267 -9.41 18.15 -10.31
N TYR A 268 -8.29 17.56 -9.86
CA TYR A 268 -6.97 18.17 -10.00
C TYR A 268 -6.42 18.09 -11.43
N TYR A 269 -6.60 17.00 -12.16
CA TYR A 269 -6.08 16.88 -13.53
C TYR A 269 -6.76 17.82 -14.51
N TYR A 270 -8.08 17.98 -14.38
CA TYR A 270 -8.87 18.78 -15.32
C TYR A 270 -8.97 20.25 -14.93
N TRP A 271 -8.62 20.62 -13.70
CA TRP A 271 -8.61 22.02 -13.28
C TRP A 271 -7.69 22.89 -14.15
N PRO A 272 -6.38 22.61 -14.30
CA PRO A 272 -5.50 23.46 -15.10
C PRO A 272 -5.85 23.44 -16.60
N LEU A 273 -6.50 22.38 -17.07
CA LEU A 273 -6.97 22.29 -18.46
C LEU A 273 -8.19 23.18 -18.73
N ILE A 274 -9.04 23.42 -17.74
CA ILE A 274 -10.28 24.21 -17.88
C ILE A 274 -10.12 25.65 -17.41
N ASP A 275 -9.23 25.90 -16.45
CA ASP A 275 -8.96 27.22 -15.89
C ASP A 275 -8.34 28.15 -16.95
N THR A 276 -7.41 27.62 -17.74
CA THR A 276 -6.78 28.35 -18.84
C THR A 276 -7.67 28.45 -20.07
N GLU A 277 -7.61 29.57 -20.79
CA GLU A 277 -8.19 29.76 -22.14
C GLU A 277 -7.46 28.95 -23.22
N LEU A 278 -6.99 27.75 -22.89
CA LEU A 278 -6.58 26.82 -23.91
C LEU A 278 -7.83 26.49 -24.74
N ASN A 279 -7.72 26.65 -26.06
CA ASN A 279 -8.71 26.18 -27.04
C ASN A 279 -8.72 24.64 -27.12
N LEU A 280 -8.70 23.96 -25.96
CA LEU A 280 -8.91 22.53 -25.88
C LEU A 280 -10.31 22.26 -26.42
N PRO A 281 -10.42 21.57 -27.56
CA PRO A 281 -11.71 21.23 -28.12
C PRO A 281 -12.41 20.25 -27.20
N GLU A 282 -13.70 20.12 -27.44
CA GLU A 282 -14.53 19.11 -26.82
C GLU A 282 -13.92 17.72 -27.02
N MET A 283 -13.60 17.03 -25.92
CA MET A 283 -13.03 15.68 -25.95
C MET A 283 -14.06 14.72 -26.54
N GLN A 284 -13.80 14.19 -27.73
CA GLN A 284 -14.75 13.35 -28.46
C GLN A 284 -14.80 11.94 -27.88
N VAL A 285 -15.94 11.58 -27.27
CA VAL A 285 -16.31 10.18 -27.00
C VAL A 285 -17.35 9.75 -28.03
N GLY A 286 -16.89 9.52 -29.26
CA GLY A 286 -17.73 9.06 -30.37
C GLY A 286 -18.35 10.19 -31.22
N VAL A 287 -18.81 9.81 -32.41
CA VAL A 287 -19.26 10.68 -33.54
C VAL A 287 -20.43 11.62 -33.19
N ARG A 288 -20.98 11.58 -31.97
CA ARG A 288 -22.14 12.37 -31.52
C ARG A 288 -22.01 12.98 -30.11
N ALA A 289 -20.86 12.86 -29.42
CA ALA A 289 -20.72 13.43 -28.07
C ALA A 289 -20.48 14.95 -28.11
N ARG A 290 -21.19 15.68 -27.23
CA ARG A 290 -21.01 17.11 -26.95
C ARG A 290 -20.16 17.26 -25.69
N GLY A 291 -18.94 17.75 -25.81
CA GLY A 291 -18.13 18.22 -24.68
C GLY A 291 -17.65 17.21 -23.63
N LEU A 292 -16.73 17.70 -22.79
CA LEU A 292 -16.48 17.16 -21.46
C LEU A 292 -17.75 17.31 -20.62
N SER A 293 -18.38 16.22 -20.22
CA SER A 293 -19.70 16.20 -19.55
C SER A 293 -19.74 17.01 -18.25
N PHE A 294 -18.61 17.14 -17.55
CA PHE A 294 -18.49 17.89 -16.30
C PHE A 294 -17.87 19.29 -16.46
N ARG A 295 -17.50 19.73 -17.68
CA ARG A 295 -16.77 21.00 -17.91
C ARG A 295 -17.50 22.21 -17.35
N GLY A 296 -18.80 22.32 -17.61
CA GLY A 296 -19.60 23.46 -17.13
C GLY A 296 -19.75 23.50 -15.60
N ASP A 297 -19.78 22.34 -14.93
CA ASP A 297 -19.83 22.28 -13.47
C ASP A 297 -18.48 22.63 -12.85
N LEU A 298 -17.38 22.09 -13.39
CA LEU A 298 -16.03 22.39 -12.92
C LEU A 298 -15.64 23.85 -13.20
N ARG A 299 -16.01 24.42 -14.37
CA ARG A 299 -15.73 25.83 -14.67
C ARG A 299 -16.39 26.78 -13.67
N ARG A 300 -17.65 26.53 -13.31
CA ARG A 300 -18.34 27.32 -12.28
C ARG A 300 -17.64 27.26 -10.93
N LEU A 301 -17.11 26.09 -10.55
CA LEU A 301 -16.31 25.96 -9.33
C LEU A 301 -15.01 26.78 -9.42
N ILE A 302 -14.29 26.66 -10.53
CA ILE A 302 -13.05 27.42 -10.79
C ILE A 302 -13.32 28.92 -10.66
N ASP A 303 -14.33 29.43 -11.35
CA ASP A 303 -14.68 30.85 -11.34
C ASP A 303 -15.05 31.32 -9.91
N ALA A 304 -15.72 30.48 -9.11
CA ALA A 304 -16.09 30.76 -7.72
C ALA A 304 -14.91 30.71 -6.73
N CYS A 305 -13.81 30.05 -7.09
CA CYS A 305 -12.59 30.03 -6.28
C CYS A 305 -11.70 31.27 -6.54
N GLY A 306 -11.89 31.97 -7.66
CA GLY A 306 -11.30 33.30 -7.90
C GLY A 306 -9.76 33.33 -7.91
N ARG A 307 -9.17 34.40 -7.33
CA ARG A 307 -7.71 34.62 -7.31
C ARG A 307 -6.99 33.57 -6.46
N GLY A 308 -5.99 32.90 -7.05
CA GLY A 308 -5.15 31.90 -6.39
C GLY A 308 -5.27 30.48 -6.95
N GLY A 309 -6.14 30.27 -7.95
CA GLY A 309 -6.17 29.06 -8.79
C GLY A 309 -6.32 27.74 -8.01
N LEU A 310 -5.73 26.69 -8.56
CA LEU A 310 -5.76 25.33 -8.00
C LEU A 310 -5.21 25.27 -6.57
N ASP A 311 -4.15 26.00 -6.25
CA ASP A 311 -3.51 25.96 -4.92
C ASP A 311 -4.42 26.47 -3.80
N SER A 312 -5.13 27.56 -4.09
CA SER A 312 -6.08 28.14 -3.15
C SER A 312 -7.25 27.19 -2.91
N PHE A 313 -7.81 26.62 -3.98
CA PHE A 313 -8.86 25.61 -3.88
C PHE A 313 -8.40 24.38 -3.09
N TYR A 314 -7.23 23.82 -3.43
CA TYR A 314 -6.66 22.65 -2.76
C TYR A 314 -6.52 22.90 -1.25
N SER A 315 -5.90 24.01 -0.87
CA SER A 315 -5.71 24.37 0.55
C SER A 315 -7.03 24.52 1.30
N LEU A 316 -8.04 25.15 0.70
CA LEU A 316 -9.35 25.34 1.33
C LEU A 316 -10.13 24.03 1.44
N PHE A 317 -10.03 23.17 0.42
CA PHE A 317 -10.72 21.88 0.42
C PHE A 317 -10.14 20.91 1.44
N GLU A 318 -8.81 20.76 1.48
CA GLU A 318 -8.09 19.93 2.46
C GLU A 318 -8.37 20.36 3.91
N SER A 319 -8.58 21.66 4.14
CA SER A 319 -8.87 22.20 5.47
C SER A 319 -10.36 22.34 5.80
N GLY A 320 -11.27 21.96 4.89
CA GLY A 320 -12.72 22.11 5.10
C GLY A 320 -13.19 23.57 5.23
N ARG A 321 -12.48 24.51 4.61
CA ARG A 321 -12.70 25.97 4.72
C ARG A 321 -13.38 26.59 3.50
N LEU A 322 -13.86 25.79 2.57
CA LEU A 322 -14.69 26.27 1.46
C LEU A 322 -15.99 26.90 2.00
N ASN A 323 -16.39 28.04 1.43
CA ASN A 323 -17.67 28.65 1.79
C ASN A 323 -18.86 27.85 1.22
N SER A 324 -20.08 28.11 1.70
CA SER A 324 -21.26 27.32 1.33
C SER A 324 -21.54 27.30 -0.19
N ALA A 325 -21.26 28.39 -0.91
CA ALA A 325 -21.45 28.45 -2.36
C ALA A 325 -20.40 27.58 -3.10
N GLN A 326 -19.13 27.67 -2.69
CA GLN A 326 -18.04 26.85 -3.22
C GLN A 326 -18.29 25.36 -2.96
N THR A 327 -18.71 25.00 -1.75
CA THR A 327 -19.05 23.62 -1.36
C THR A 327 -20.20 23.06 -2.20
N ALA A 328 -21.23 23.85 -2.50
CA ALA A 328 -22.33 23.43 -3.36
C ALA A 328 -21.87 23.17 -4.82
N LEU A 329 -21.01 24.04 -5.35
CA LEU A 329 -20.43 23.89 -6.68
C LEU A 329 -19.48 22.67 -6.77
N LEU A 330 -18.65 22.47 -5.75
CA LEU A 330 -17.76 21.31 -5.64
C LEU A 330 -18.55 20.02 -5.63
N LYS A 331 -19.59 19.92 -4.80
CA LYS A 331 -20.48 18.75 -4.77
C LYS A 331 -21.05 18.44 -6.15
N LYS A 332 -21.48 19.46 -6.89
CA LYS A 332 -22.02 19.30 -8.25
C LYS A 332 -20.96 18.81 -9.24
N ALA A 333 -19.79 19.45 -9.27
CA ALA A 333 -18.66 19.05 -10.11
C ALA A 333 -18.21 17.61 -9.82
N ALA A 334 -18.03 17.27 -8.54
CA ALA A 334 -17.63 15.94 -8.11
C ALA A 334 -18.65 14.85 -8.52
N THR A 335 -19.96 15.14 -8.41
CA THR A 335 -21.03 14.21 -8.83
C THR A 335 -21.01 13.99 -10.36
N SER A 336 -20.81 15.07 -11.12
CA SER A 336 -20.72 15.04 -12.58
C SER A 336 -19.49 14.25 -13.07
N ILE A 337 -18.34 14.46 -12.41
CA ILE A 337 -17.12 13.67 -12.64
C ILE A 337 -17.35 12.19 -12.31
N ALA A 338 -17.93 11.87 -11.14
CA ALA A 338 -18.21 10.49 -10.74
C ALA A 338 -19.09 9.76 -11.78
N SER A 339 -20.15 10.43 -12.23
CA SER A 339 -21.07 9.91 -13.26
C SER A 339 -20.35 9.68 -14.58
N THR A 340 -19.42 10.57 -14.95
CA THR A 340 -18.63 10.48 -16.17
C THR A 340 -17.64 9.32 -16.12
N ILE A 341 -16.98 9.10 -14.97
CA ILE A 341 -16.05 7.97 -14.78
C ILE A 341 -16.81 6.64 -14.93
N VAL A 342 -17.99 6.52 -14.31
CA VAL A 342 -18.78 5.28 -14.34
C VAL A 342 -19.38 5.00 -15.71
N SER A 343 -20.05 5.98 -16.32
CA SER A 343 -20.70 5.82 -17.63
C SER A 343 -19.71 5.82 -18.80
N GLY A 344 -18.49 6.32 -18.59
CA GLY A 344 -17.42 6.35 -19.57
C GLY A 344 -16.42 5.20 -19.36
N PRO A 345 -15.19 5.50 -18.88
CA PRO A 345 -14.08 4.55 -18.91
C PRO A 345 -14.33 3.27 -18.10
N ILE A 346 -15.14 3.28 -17.03
CA ILE A 346 -15.50 2.03 -16.32
C ILE A 346 -16.40 1.13 -17.17
N GLN A 347 -17.38 1.71 -17.87
CA GLN A 347 -18.32 0.94 -18.69
C GLN A 347 -17.69 0.36 -19.96
N TYR A 348 -16.70 1.06 -20.55
CA TYR A 348 -16.15 0.72 -21.87
C TYR A 348 -14.72 0.15 -21.85
N ALA A 349 -14.03 0.15 -20.71
CA ALA A 349 -12.71 -0.49 -20.62
C ALA A 349 -12.85 -2.03 -20.63
N GLY A 350 -12.50 -2.61 -21.79
CA GLY A 350 -12.68 -4.04 -22.11
C GLY A 350 -12.84 -4.30 -23.61
N GLY A 351 -13.07 -3.25 -24.42
CA GLY A 351 -13.29 -3.37 -25.85
C GLY A 351 -14.79 -3.42 -26.20
N ALA A 352 -15.12 -3.15 -27.46
CA ALA A 352 -16.51 -3.08 -27.95
C ALA A 352 -17.13 -4.45 -28.29
N ALA A 353 -16.40 -5.55 -28.09
CA ALA A 353 -16.86 -6.90 -28.39
C ALA A 353 -17.74 -7.43 -27.25
N LYS A 354 -18.93 -7.97 -27.58
CA LYS A 354 -19.93 -8.44 -26.61
C LYS A 354 -19.45 -9.59 -25.70
N ASP A 355 -18.36 -10.26 -26.08
CA ASP A 355 -17.88 -11.48 -25.42
C ASP A 355 -16.61 -11.28 -24.58
N VAL A 356 -16.10 -10.04 -24.45
CA VAL A 356 -14.97 -9.74 -23.55
C VAL A 356 -15.53 -9.24 -22.21
N PRO A 357 -15.22 -9.92 -21.08
CA PRO A 357 -15.69 -9.49 -19.77
C PRO A 357 -15.16 -8.08 -19.44
N ARG A 358 -16.02 -7.25 -18.83
CA ARG A 358 -15.66 -5.89 -18.43
C ARG A 358 -14.48 -5.94 -17.47
N ILE A 359 -13.45 -5.13 -17.73
CA ILE A 359 -12.25 -5.06 -16.89
C ILE A 359 -12.58 -4.33 -15.58
N PHE A 360 -13.45 -3.32 -15.62
CA PHE A 360 -13.83 -2.55 -14.44
C PHE A 360 -15.33 -2.69 -14.18
N LEU A 361 -15.70 -2.67 -12.91
CA LEU A 361 -17.08 -2.60 -12.46
C LEU A 361 -17.24 -1.52 -11.39
N HIS A 362 -18.42 -0.94 -11.27
CA HIS A 362 -18.79 -0.05 -10.17
C HIS A 362 -20.00 -0.62 -9.43
N LYS A 363 -20.01 -0.50 -8.11
CA LYS A 363 -21.19 -0.75 -7.26
C LYS A 363 -21.32 0.34 -6.21
N GLY A 364 -22.54 0.80 -6.00
CA GLY A 364 -22.89 1.78 -4.97
C GLY A 364 -23.58 3.02 -5.52
N SER A 365 -23.91 3.95 -4.62
CA SER A 365 -24.56 5.22 -4.97
C SER A 365 -23.56 6.19 -5.60
N LEU A 366 -24.04 7.06 -6.49
CA LEU A 366 -23.30 8.24 -6.98
C LEU A 366 -23.75 9.52 -6.31
N ARG A 367 -24.51 9.41 -5.21
CA ARG A 367 -25.02 10.56 -4.46
C ARG A 367 -24.02 11.02 -3.41
N LEU A 368 -23.57 12.26 -3.52
CA LEU A 368 -22.78 12.94 -2.49
C LEU A 368 -23.71 13.65 -1.49
N PRO A 369 -23.87 13.19 -0.24
CA PRO A 369 -24.66 13.93 0.75
C PRO A 369 -23.91 15.20 1.18
N LYS A 370 -22.61 15.07 1.45
CA LYS A 370 -21.69 16.12 1.92
C LYS A 370 -20.43 16.12 1.04
N CYS A 371 -19.75 17.26 0.92
CA CYS A 371 -18.50 17.40 0.16
C CYS A 371 -17.71 18.64 0.65
N GLU A 372 -17.37 18.66 1.93
CA GLU A 372 -16.60 19.76 2.54
C GLU A 372 -15.09 19.47 2.56
N THR A 373 -14.73 18.20 2.66
CA THR A 373 -13.35 17.71 2.73
C THR A 373 -13.12 16.56 1.73
N PRO A 374 -11.86 16.27 1.33
CA PRO A 374 -11.57 15.12 0.47
C PRO A 374 -12.08 13.79 1.03
N THR A 375 -12.07 13.62 2.35
CA THR A 375 -12.59 12.42 3.02
C THR A 375 -14.08 12.17 2.77
N ASP A 376 -14.88 13.22 2.54
CA ASP A 376 -16.31 13.06 2.22
C ASP A 376 -16.52 12.34 0.88
N LEU A 377 -15.56 12.43 -0.05
CA LEU A 377 -15.62 11.73 -1.34
C LEU A 377 -15.44 10.20 -1.17
N LEU A 378 -14.62 9.77 -0.21
CA LEU A 378 -14.24 8.37 -0.03
C LEU A 378 -15.44 7.48 0.35
N GLY A 379 -16.33 7.98 1.22
CA GLY A 379 -17.44 7.20 1.76
C GLY A 379 -18.73 7.22 0.94
N ALA A 380 -18.88 8.16 -0.01
CA ALA A 380 -20.19 8.48 -0.58
C ALA A 380 -20.48 7.88 -1.97
N LEU A 381 -19.43 7.64 -2.77
CA LEU A 381 -19.55 7.37 -4.21
C LEU A 381 -19.47 5.88 -4.60
N GLY A 382 -19.55 4.98 -3.63
CA GLY A 382 -19.41 3.55 -3.83
C GLY A 382 -17.98 3.15 -4.22
N HIS A 383 -17.85 1.94 -4.76
CA HIS A 383 -16.57 1.32 -5.06
C HIS A 383 -16.46 0.90 -6.52
N ILE A 384 -15.23 0.98 -7.03
CA ILE A 384 -14.83 0.35 -8.28
C ILE A 384 -14.14 -0.98 -7.99
N TYR A 385 -14.23 -1.92 -8.93
CA TYR A 385 -13.63 -3.25 -8.84
C TYR A 385 -12.68 -3.44 -10.02
N ILE A 386 -11.47 -3.92 -9.71
CA ILE A 386 -10.34 -4.05 -10.63
C ILE A 386 -9.76 -5.45 -10.47
N PRO A 387 -9.33 -6.13 -11.55
CA PRO A 387 -8.53 -7.35 -11.44
C PRO A 387 -7.30 -7.11 -10.55
N ALA A 388 -7.07 -7.97 -9.57
CA ALA A 388 -5.98 -7.80 -8.62
C ALA A 388 -4.62 -7.87 -9.32
N THR A 389 -4.49 -8.66 -10.39
CA THR A 389 -3.34 -8.64 -11.31
C THR A 389 -3.04 -7.25 -11.87
N LEU A 390 -4.04 -6.55 -12.40
CA LEU A 390 -3.86 -5.20 -12.94
C LEU A 390 -3.49 -4.19 -11.84
N TRP A 391 -4.17 -4.25 -10.70
CA TRP A 391 -3.85 -3.39 -9.55
C TRP A 391 -2.42 -3.61 -9.05
N ARG A 392 -1.96 -4.87 -9.00
CA ARG A 392 -0.60 -5.23 -8.60
C ARG A 392 0.44 -4.62 -9.54
N GLU A 393 0.23 -4.65 -10.85
CA GLU A 393 1.12 -3.97 -11.80
C GLU A 393 1.15 -2.45 -11.58
N MET A 394 0.01 -1.82 -11.28
CA MET A 394 -0.03 -0.38 -10.95
C MET A 394 0.72 -0.06 -9.65
N CYS A 395 0.70 -0.95 -8.66
CA CYS A 395 1.48 -0.79 -7.44
C CYS A 395 2.99 -0.92 -7.67
N LEU A 396 3.42 -1.70 -8.67
CA LEU A 396 4.82 -2.04 -8.89
C LEU A 396 5.48 -1.16 -9.95
N LEU A 397 4.73 -0.78 -10.99
CA LEU A 397 5.21 -0.03 -12.15
C LEU A 397 4.46 1.29 -12.37
N GLY A 398 3.52 1.66 -11.50
CA GLY A 398 2.65 2.83 -11.70
C GLY A 398 3.37 4.16 -11.90
N HIS A 399 4.55 4.33 -11.30
CA HIS A 399 5.34 5.55 -11.50
C HIS A 399 5.86 5.69 -12.95
N TRP A 400 6.33 4.61 -13.58
CA TRP A 400 6.72 4.61 -15.00
C TRP A 400 5.51 4.70 -15.93
N ILE A 401 4.47 3.91 -15.65
CA ILE A 401 3.25 3.86 -16.46
C ILE A 401 2.56 5.23 -16.44
N GLY A 402 2.53 5.91 -15.29
CA GLY A 402 1.91 7.23 -15.13
C GLY A 402 2.54 8.33 -15.99
N GLU A 403 3.87 8.36 -16.10
CA GLU A 403 4.59 9.32 -16.96
C GLU A 403 4.29 9.07 -18.44
N ALA A 404 4.34 7.81 -18.88
CA ALA A 404 4.03 7.44 -20.26
C ALA A 404 2.57 7.77 -20.63
N ILE A 405 1.62 7.53 -19.71
CA ILE A 405 0.21 7.91 -19.89
C ILE A 405 0.06 9.42 -20.01
N THR A 406 0.81 10.20 -19.22
CA THR A 406 0.73 11.67 -19.22
C THR A 406 1.17 12.24 -20.57
N MET A 407 2.30 11.75 -21.11
CA MET A 407 2.74 12.11 -22.45
C MET A 407 1.72 11.70 -23.51
N ARG A 408 1.22 10.47 -23.44
CA ARG A 408 0.21 9.98 -24.41
C ARG A 408 -1.08 10.78 -24.35
N TRP A 409 -1.47 11.26 -23.18
CA TRP A 409 -2.62 12.14 -23.01
C TRP A 409 -2.36 13.48 -23.71
N ALA A 410 -1.20 14.09 -23.50
CA ALA A 410 -0.84 15.34 -24.18
C ALA A 410 -0.87 15.21 -25.72
N GLU A 411 -0.27 14.14 -26.27
CA GLU A 411 -0.30 13.85 -27.71
C GLU A 411 -1.72 13.67 -28.25
N LEU A 412 -2.55 12.89 -27.56
CA LEU A 412 -3.93 12.64 -27.97
C LEU A 412 -4.77 13.92 -27.93
N SER A 413 -4.58 14.74 -26.90
CA SER A 413 -5.25 16.04 -26.80
C SER A 413 -4.79 17.00 -27.90
N HIS A 414 -3.51 16.99 -28.28
CA HIS A 414 -3.02 17.75 -29.44
C HIS A 414 -3.73 17.34 -30.74
N GLU A 415 -3.86 16.04 -31.00
CA GLU A 415 -4.59 15.55 -32.18
C GLU A 415 -6.07 15.98 -32.15
N PHE A 416 -6.71 15.91 -30.98
CA PHE A 416 -8.10 16.38 -30.85
C PHE A 416 -8.25 17.87 -31.15
N THR A 417 -7.27 18.70 -30.78
CA THR A 417 -7.21 20.14 -31.11
C THR A 417 -7.02 20.43 -32.58
N LYS A 418 -7.08 19.42 -33.47
CA LYS A 418 -6.67 19.53 -34.87
C LYS A 418 -5.27 20.15 -34.99
N LYS A 419 -4.42 19.88 -33.99
CA LYS A 419 -3.05 20.38 -33.86
C LYS A 419 -2.93 21.88 -33.61
N GLU A 420 -4.01 22.56 -33.21
CA GLU A 420 -4.00 23.99 -32.87
C GLU A 420 -3.28 24.29 -31.55
N VAL A 421 -3.32 23.36 -30.58
CA VAL A 421 -2.63 23.52 -29.29
C VAL A 421 -1.40 22.60 -29.26
N PRO A 422 -0.18 23.14 -29.11
CA PRO A 422 1.04 22.33 -29.01
C PRO A 422 1.03 21.31 -27.87
N VAL A 423 1.66 20.14 -28.09
CA VAL A 423 1.80 19.08 -27.07
C VAL A 423 2.44 19.63 -25.79
N GLN A 424 3.47 20.48 -25.91
CA GLN A 424 4.19 21.07 -24.78
C GLN A 424 3.25 21.88 -23.86
N ASP A 425 2.28 22.60 -24.43
CA ASP A 425 1.39 23.46 -23.66
C ASP A 425 0.42 22.60 -22.86
N ILE A 426 -0.11 21.53 -23.47
CA ILE A 426 -0.98 20.56 -22.82
C ILE A 426 -0.23 19.80 -21.72
N LEU A 427 0.97 19.33 -22.03
CA LEU A 427 1.82 18.61 -21.08
C LEU A 427 2.15 19.50 -19.87
N SER A 428 2.50 20.77 -20.11
CA SER A 428 2.78 21.75 -19.05
C SER A 428 1.61 21.97 -18.08
N ARG A 429 0.37 21.66 -18.50
CA ARG A 429 -0.82 21.70 -17.65
C ARG A 429 -1.11 20.38 -16.95
N LEU A 430 -0.92 19.25 -17.64
CA LEU A 430 -1.15 17.91 -17.08
C LEU A 430 -0.21 17.56 -15.93
N ILE A 431 0.97 18.20 -15.89
CA ILE A 431 1.95 18.04 -14.81
C ILE A 431 1.76 19.02 -13.64
N ILE A 432 0.84 19.99 -13.75
CA ILE A 432 0.56 20.94 -12.66
C ILE A 432 -0.01 20.16 -11.46
N ARG A 433 0.55 20.45 -10.29
CA ARG A 433 0.08 19.94 -9.00
C ARG A 433 0.03 21.09 -7.98
N PRO A 434 -0.76 20.96 -6.91
CA PRO A 434 -0.76 21.95 -5.84
C PRO A 434 0.64 22.19 -5.26
N GLU A 435 1.06 23.46 -5.13
CA GLU A 435 2.40 23.89 -4.74
C GLU A 435 2.78 23.49 -3.30
N ALA A 436 4.02 23.02 -3.13
CA ALA A 436 4.57 22.58 -1.85
C ALA A 436 4.90 23.74 -0.88
N ASP A 437 5.46 24.85 -1.37
CA ASP A 437 5.99 25.93 -0.53
C ASP A 437 4.92 26.59 0.35
N ARG A 438 3.72 26.78 -0.20
CA ARG A 438 2.56 27.31 0.54
C ARG A 438 2.15 26.36 1.67
N MET A 439 2.22 25.05 1.43
CA MET A 439 1.86 24.03 2.44
C MET A 439 2.91 23.91 3.54
N VAL A 440 4.19 23.97 3.18
CA VAL A 440 5.31 24.03 4.14
C VAL A 440 5.18 25.25 5.05
N THR A 441 4.83 26.41 4.49
CA THR A 441 4.61 27.64 5.27
C THR A 441 3.45 27.47 6.27
N GLN A 442 2.36 26.83 5.86
CA GLN A 442 1.24 26.53 6.77
C GLN A 442 1.63 25.53 7.86
N ALA A 443 2.38 24.48 7.53
CA ALA A 443 2.86 23.51 8.51
C ALA A 443 3.81 24.16 9.54
N ARG A 444 4.65 25.12 9.12
CA ARG A 444 5.51 25.89 10.05
C ARG A 444 4.70 26.61 11.13
N GLN A 445 3.49 27.09 10.82
CA GLN A 445 2.63 27.78 11.79
C GLN A 445 2.13 26.86 12.91
N ILE A 446 1.91 25.57 12.63
CA ILE A 446 1.49 24.56 13.64
C ILE A 446 2.54 24.45 14.76
N TYR A 447 3.81 24.51 14.38
CA TYR A 447 4.94 24.36 15.29
C TYR A 447 5.42 25.69 15.89
N CYS A 448 4.82 26.82 15.52
CA CYS A 448 5.23 28.14 16.00
C CYS A 448 4.98 28.27 17.52
N GLY A 449 5.95 28.85 18.23
CA GLY A 449 5.86 29.09 19.68
C GLY A 449 6.06 27.85 20.57
N LYS A 450 6.46 26.71 19.99
CA LYS A 450 6.71 25.46 20.72
C LYS A 450 8.21 25.21 20.87
N GLU A 451 8.59 24.49 21.93
CA GLU A 451 9.93 23.93 22.04
C GLU A 451 10.03 22.73 21.09
N LEU A 452 10.99 22.77 20.18
CA LEU A 452 11.12 21.79 19.10
C LEU A 452 12.50 21.14 19.14
N GLU A 453 12.55 19.90 18.73
CA GLU A 453 13.78 19.17 18.45
C GLU A 453 13.81 18.80 16.96
N CYS A 454 15.01 18.59 16.42
CA CYS A 454 15.13 18.03 15.08
C CYS A 454 14.61 16.60 15.08
N VAL A 455 13.65 16.31 14.19
CA VAL A 455 13.04 14.98 14.10
C VAL A 455 14.07 13.87 13.91
N TRP A 456 15.15 14.11 13.16
CA TRP A 456 16.14 13.09 12.83
C TRP A 456 17.23 12.93 13.90
N THR A 457 17.64 14.02 14.56
CA THR A 457 18.82 14.02 15.44
C THR A 457 18.50 14.18 16.92
N GLY A 458 17.29 14.62 17.27
CA GLY A 458 16.90 14.96 18.65
C GLY A 458 17.52 16.25 19.17
N LYS A 459 18.33 16.96 18.38
CA LYS A 459 18.93 18.23 18.80
C LYS A 459 17.86 19.32 18.95
N THR A 460 17.85 20.02 20.07
CA THR A 460 16.97 21.18 20.31
C THR A 460 17.14 22.24 19.21
N LEU A 461 16.03 22.71 18.65
CA LEU A 461 15.98 23.73 17.62
C LEU A 461 15.82 25.12 18.25
N LYS A 462 16.54 26.10 17.69
CA LYS A 462 16.36 27.49 18.11
C LYS A 462 14.98 28.02 17.65
N PRO A 463 14.25 28.78 18.48
CA PRO A 463 12.99 29.38 18.08
C PRO A 463 13.11 30.15 16.77
N GLY A 464 12.17 29.91 15.85
CA GLY A 464 12.13 30.57 14.53
C GLY A 464 13.16 30.08 13.50
N GLN A 465 14.07 29.17 13.85
CA GLN A 465 15.10 28.64 12.93
C GLN A 465 14.80 27.22 12.43
N ALA A 466 13.70 26.61 12.86
CA ALA A 466 13.30 25.28 12.39
C ALA A 466 12.92 25.30 10.90
N HIS A 467 13.51 24.39 10.13
CA HIS A 467 12.98 24.03 8.82
C HIS A 467 11.88 22.97 8.98
N ILE A 468 11.10 22.79 7.92
CA ILE A 468 10.13 21.69 7.83
C ILE A 468 10.67 20.75 6.76
N ASP A 469 10.98 19.53 7.15
CA ASP A 469 11.44 18.48 6.27
C ASP A 469 10.26 17.60 5.85
N HIS A 470 10.31 17.13 4.60
CA HIS A 470 9.42 16.09 4.10
C HIS A 470 9.97 14.71 4.47
N VAL A 471 9.27 13.94 5.30
CA VAL A 471 9.69 12.58 5.68
C VAL A 471 9.97 11.73 4.44
N ILE A 472 9.01 11.71 3.51
CA ILE A 472 9.20 11.26 2.14
C ILE A 472 9.25 12.50 1.24
N PRO A 473 10.37 12.76 0.53
CA PRO A 473 10.55 13.96 -0.30
C PRO A 473 9.39 14.24 -1.25
N PHE A 474 9.00 15.51 -1.37
CA PHE A 474 7.89 15.92 -2.24
C PHE A 474 8.15 15.56 -3.71
N THR A 475 9.40 15.61 -4.16
CA THR A 475 9.82 15.21 -5.51
C THR A 475 9.53 13.72 -5.81
N LEU A 476 9.40 12.89 -4.78
CA LEU A 476 9.14 11.46 -4.91
C LEU A 476 7.68 11.08 -4.66
N TRP A 477 7.02 11.72 -3.70
CA TRP A 477 5.71 11.30 -3.20
C TRP A 477 4.59 12.32 -3.43
N HIS A 478 4.93 13.56 -3.81
CA HIS A 478 3.99 14.66 -4.09
C HIS A 478 2.92 14.86 -3.01
N ASN A 479 3.32 14.77 -1.75
CA ASN A 479 2.43 14.84 -0.60
C ASN A 479 2.90 15.90 0.38
N ASN A 480 1.96 16.78 0.75
CA ASN A 480 2.17 17.85 1.72
C ASN A 480 1.25 17.67 2.94
N ASP A 481 0.89 16.43 3.25
CA ASP A 481 0.12 16.13 4.44
C ASP A 481 0.97 16.46 5.68
N LEU A 482 0.32 16.89 6.76
CA LEU A 482 0.97 17.28 8.01
C LEU A 482 1.78 16.15 8.64
N TRP A 483 1.39 14.87 8.44
CA TRP A 483 2.19 13.74 8.92
C TRP A 483 3.54 13.64 8.19
N ASN A 484 3.63 14.15 6.97
CA ASN A 484 4.85 14.11 6.15
C ASN A 484 5.73 15.36 6.41
N LEU A 485 5.26 16.36 7.16
CA LEU A 485 5.91 17.66 7.33
C LEU A 485 6.37 17.88 8.78
N LEU A 486 7.64 17.61 9.05
CA LEU A 486 8.18 17.54 10.42
C LEU A 486 9.30 18.57 10.67
N PRO A 487 9.43 19.11 11.89
CA PRO A 487 10.51 20.04 12.24
C PRO A 487 11.90 19.41 12.12
N ALA A 488 12.81 20.09 11.45
CA ALA A 488 14.19 19.65 11.26
C ALA A 488 15.19 20.81 11.40
N ASP A 489 16.42 20.47 11.77
CA ASP A 489 17.54 21.41 11.75
C ASP A 489 17.87 21.78 10.28
N PRO A 490 18.11 23.06 9.96
CA PRO A 490 18.38 23.51 8.59
C PRO A 490 19.55 22.78 7.92
N HIS A 491 20.60 22.47 8.67
CA HIS A 491 21.77 21.77 8.13
C HIS A 491 21.41 20.32 7.80
N VAL A 492 20.72 19.64 8.72
CA VAL A 492 20.26 18.25 8.54
C VAL A 492 19.30 18.14 7.35
N ASN A 493 18.33 19.06 7.26
CA ASN A 493 17.40 19.15 6.13
C ASN A 493 18.12 19.31 4.79
N ASN A 494 19.16 20.17 4.74
CA ASN A 494 19.98 20.40 3.56
C ASN A 494 20.95 19.25 3.21
N GLN A 495 21.28 18.37 4.17
CA GLN A 495 22.05 17.16 3.93
C GLN A 495 21.17 16.02 3.41
N LYS A 496 19.97 15.86 4.00
CA LYS A 496 18.98 14.88 3.58
C LYS A 496 18.45 15.20 2.18
N ARG A 497 18.02 16.44 1.90
CA ARG A 497 17.42 16.85 0.61
C ARG A 497 16.37 15.84 0.13
N ASP A 498 16.48 15.40 -1.12
CA ASP A 498 15.63 14.39 -1.77
C ASP A 498 15.99 12.93 -1.41
N LYS A 499 16.87 12.70 -0.42
CA LYS A 499 17.17 11.34 0.06
C LYS A 499 16.11 10.84 1.04
N ILE A 500 15.96 9.52 1.09
CA ILE A 500 15.05 8.85 2.02
C ILE A 500 15.84 8.37 3.24
N VAL A 501 15.30 8.57 4.44
CA VAL A 501 15.95 8.12 5.68
C VAL A 501 16.15 6.61 5.72
N THR A 502 17.25 6.11 6.29
CA THR A 502 17.42 4.67 6.54
C THR A 502 16.36 4.16 7.52
N ARG A 503 16.10 2.85 7.48
CA ARG A 503 15.20 2.20 8.44
C ARG A 503 15.68 2.40 9.87
N HIS A 504 17.00 2.39 10.07
CA HIS A 504 17.59 2.65 11.38
C HIS A 504 17.24 4.07 11.87
N THR A 505 17.53 5.10 11.06
CA THR A 505 17.19 6.50 11.39
C THR A 505 15.68 6.71 11.57
N LEU A 506 14.83 6.08 10.75
CA LEU A 506 13.38 6.18 10.85
C LEU A 506 12.87 5.71 12.22
N TYR A 507 13.27 4.51 12.64
CA TYR A 507 12.78 3.95 13.91
C TYR A 507 13.45 4.59 15.12
N ALA A 508 14.72 5.00 15.03
CA ALA A 508 15.38 5.82 16.06
C ALA A 508 14.69 7.20 16.24
N SER A 509 13.88 7.61 15.27
CA SER A 509 13.08 8.84 15.28
C SER A 509 11.59 8.62 15.56
N LYS A 510 11.17 7.36 15.81
CA LYS A 510 9.74 7.00 15.95
C LYS A 510 9.02 7.85 16.99
N ASP A 511 9.56 7.94 18.20
CA ASP A 511 8.89 8.66 19.29
C ASP A 511 8.79 10.16 19.02
N ARG A 512 9.80 10.74 18.34
CA ARG A 512 9.80 12.15 17.91
C ARG A 512 8.75 12.38 16.81
N ILE A 513 8.72 11.53 15.78
CA ILE A 513 7.73 11.58 14.70
C ILE A 513 6.31 11.53 15.28
N VAL A 514 6.05 10.55 16.16
CA VAL A 514 4.76 10.39 16.82
C VAL A 514 4.44 11.61 17.72
N GLY A 515 5.42 12.17 18.41
CA GLY A 515 5.28 13.40 19.18
C GLY A 515 4.81 14.58 18.33
N PHE A 516 5.44 14.81 17.17
CA PHE A 516 5.03 15.86 16.25
C PHE A 516 3.67 15.61 15.63
N TRP A 517 3.32 14.37 15.32
CA TRP A 517 1.99 14.00 14.86
C TRP A 517 0.89 14.32 15.90
N ARG A 518 1.17 14.11 17.19
CA ARG A 518 0.24 14.50 18.27
C ARG A 518 0.06 16.02 18.34
N ILE A 519 1.13 16.79 18.16
CA ILE A 519 1.05 18.26 18.05
C ILE A 519 0.19 18.67 16.85
N ALA A 520 0.45 18.11 15.67
CA ALA A 520 -0.31 18.41 14.46
C ALA A 520 -1.80 18.06 14.61
N LYS A 521 -2.12 16.92 15.25
CA LYS A 521 -3.48 16.52 15.60
C LYS A 521 -4.15 17.48 16.58
N GLN A 522 -3.41 18.04 17.54
CA GLN A 522 -3.96 19.00 18.51
C GLN A 522 -4.27 20.35 17.86
N GLU A 523 -3.37 20.87 17.03
CA GLU A 523 -3.48 22.20 16.43
C GLU A 523 -4.43 22.22 15.21
N ALA A 524 -4.49 21.12 14.46
CA ALA A 524 -5.29 21.00 13.24
C ALA A 524 -6.01 19.64 13.15
N PRO A 525 -6.90 19.31 14.11
CA PRO A 525 -7.47 17.95 14.26
C PRO A 525 -8.18 17.45 13.01
N LEU A 526 -9.06 18.27 12.43
CA LEU A 526 -9.84 17.88 11.25
C LEU A 526 -8.93 17.60 10.04
N ARG A 527 -7.97 18.49 9.78
CA ARG A 527 -7.02 18.37 8.67
C ARG A 527 -6.11 17.15 8.88
N PHE A 528 -5.46 17.04 10.04
CA PHE A 528 -4.53 15.95 10.32
C PHE A 528 -5.23 14.58 10.25
N GLN A 529 -6.44 14.46 10.81
CA GLN A 529 -7.20 13.22 10.75
C GLN A 529 -7.63 12.87 9.32
N ALA A 530 -8.05 13.86 8.53
CA ALA A 530 -8.43 13.65 7.13
C ALA A 530 -7.25 13.18 6.29
N GLU A 531 -6.12 13.88 6.39
CA GLU A 531 -4.87 13.55 5.70
C GLU A 531 -4.39 12.15 6.10
N LEU A 532 -4.30 11.86 7.40
CA LEU A 532 -3.86 10.56 7.90
C LEU A 532 -4.77 9.40 7.42
N SER A 533 -6.09 9.59 7.47
CA SER A 533 -7.08 8.61 6.99
C SER A 533 -7.04 8.41 5.48
N ARG A 534 -6.50 9.38 4.74
CA ARG A 534 -6.41 9.34 3.27
C ARG A 534 -5.13 8.65 2.80
N THR A 535 -4.01 8.76 3.53
CA THR A 535 -2.70 8.32 3.02
C THR A 535 -2.01 7.23 3.85
N LEU A 536 -2.18 7.18 5.17
CA LEU A 536 -1.55 6.15 6.01
C LEU A 536 -2.54 5.13 6.57
N LEU A 537 -3.77 5.56 6.90
CA LEU A 537 -4.77 4.71 7.54
C LEU A 537 -5.96 4.40 6.63
N ARG A 538 -6.75 3.39 7.02
CA ARG A 538 -8.03 3.01 6.40
C ARG A 538 -9.19 3.62 7.19
N GLY A 539 -9.37 4.92 7.09
CA GLY A 539 -10.44 5.65 7.80
C GLY A 539 -10.06 6.10 9.23
N PRO A 540 -11.00 6.75 9.94
CA PRO A 540 -10.74 7.36 11.23
C PRO A 540 -10.44 6.29 12.29
N GLN A 541 -9.34 6.46 13.02
CA GLN A 541 -9.01 5.67 14.21
C GLN A 541 -8.84 6.59 15.42
N GLU A 542 -9.56 6.31 16.50
CA GLU A 542 -9.53 7.12 17.71
C GLU A 542 -8.39 6.68 18.66
N ASN A 543 -8.22 5.37 18.85
CA ASN A 543 -7.26 4.79 19.78
C ASN A 543 -6.12 4.05 19.07
N ASN A 544 -4.90 4.16 19.61
CA ASN A 544 -3.69 3.49 19.12
C ASN A 544 -3.37 3.70 17.64
N TRP A 545 -3.85 4.80 17.04
CA TRP A 545 -3.67 5.12 15.62
C TRP A 545 -2.20 5.32 15.25
N GLU A 546 -1.35 5.66 16.21
CA GLU A 546 0.08 5.93 16.01
C GLU A 546 0.84 4.69 15.52
N ILE A 547 0.48 3.50 16.02
CA ILE A 547 1.13 2.24 15.66
C ILE A 547 0.87 1.87 14.18
N PRO A 548 -0.39 1.74 13.70
CA PRO A 548 -0.66 1.46 12.31
C PRO A 548 -0.22 2.61 11.40
N ALA A 549 -0.28 3.88 11.84
CA ALA A 549 0.20 5.00 11.03
C ALA A 549 1.71 4.95 10.82
N PHE A 550 2.48 4.69 11.88
CA PHE A 550 3.94 4.55 11.76
C PHE A 550 4.34 3.32 10.94
N SER A 551 3.60 2.21 11.08
CA SER A 551 3.82 1.02 10.25
C SER A 551 3.57 1.30 8.77
N ALA A 552 2.48 1.99 8.43
CA ALA A 552 2.18 2.40 7.05
C ALA A 552 3.25 3.37 6.50
N LEU A 553 3.75 4.29 7.32
CA LEU A 553 4.88 5.15 6.95
C LEU A 553 6.15 4.35 6.63
N SER A 554 6.48 3.37 7.48
CA SER A 554 7.62 2.46 7.28
C SER A 554 7.48 1.69 5.96
N GLU A 555 6.29 1.16 5.68
CA GLU A 555 5.98 0.49 4.40
C GLU A 555 6.18 1.43 3.21
N ALA A 556 5.65 2.66 3.27
CA ALA A 556 5.77 3.63 2.20
C ALA A 556 7.24 4.00 1.93
N ILE A 557 8.03 4.28 2.97
CA ILE A 557 9.45 4.63 2.87
C ILE A 557 10.27 3.53 2.20
N GLU A 558 10.10 2.28 2.63
CA GLU A 558 10.84 1.15 2.07
C GLU A 558 10.40 0.82 0.65
N THR A 559 9.09 0.89 0.38
CA THR A 559 8.55 0.64 -0.97
C THR A 559 9.07 1.67 -1.96
N VAL A 560 9.01 2.97 -1.62
CA VAL A 560 9.50 4.05 -2.50
C VAL A 560 11.00 3.91 -2.74
N ALA A 561 11.78 3.63 -1.69
CA ALA A 561 13.23 3.51 -1.84
C ALA A 561 13.63 2.33 -2.74
N LEU A 562 12.96 1.18 -2.59
CA LEU A 562 13.21 0.00 -3.43
C LEU A 562 12.76 0.21 -4.87
N GLN A 563 11.57 0.79 -5.09
CA GLN A 563 11.00 0.95 -6.43
C GLN A 563 11.69 2.07 -7.23
N ARG A 564 12.11 3.16 -6.58
CA ARG A 564 12.71 4.32 -7.24
C ARG A 564 14.25 4.33 -7.21
N GLY A 565 14.88 3.36 -6.54
CA GLY A 565 16.34 3.28 -6.43
C GLY A 565 16.98 4.53 -5.79
N VAL A 566 16.26 5.17 -4.86
CA VAL A 566 16.66 6.47 -4.28
C VAL A 566 17.75 6.29 -3.23
N GLN A 567 18.70 7.22 -3.21
CA GLN A 567 19.76 7.25 -2.19
C GLN A 567 19.18 7.32 -0.78
N ARG A 568 19.77 6.53 0.13
CA ARG A 568 19.42 6.56 1.55
C ARG A 568 20.28 7.58 2.29
N TRP A 569 19.71 8.20 3.32
CA TRP A 569 20.40 9.11 4.23
C TRP A 569 20.36 8.55 5.65
N GLU A 570 21.50 8.60 6.32
CA GLU A 570 21.69 8.16 7.69
C GLU A 570 22.27 9.32 8.49
N ASN A 571 21.78 9.50 9.72
CA ASN A 571 22.24 10.53 10.65
C ASN A 571 23.41 10.05 11.51
#